data_AF-A0A1I7NUT8-F1
#
_entry.id   AF-A0A1I7NUT8-F1
#
_cell.length_a   1.000
_cell.length_b   1.000
_cell.length_c   1.000
_cell.angle_alpha   90.00
_cell.angle_beta   90.00
_cell.angle_gamma   90.00
#
_symmetry.space_group_name_H-M   'P 1'
#
loop_
_entity.id
_entity.type
_entity.pdbx_description
1 polymer ?
#
loop_
_entity_poly.entity_id
_entity_poly.type
_entity_poly.pdbx_seq_one_letter_code
_entity_poly.pdbx_strand_id
1 'polypeptide(L)'
;MSLRTIPAGATSGPLAARRRGPHIHPMAKDSRPSPTKSATPPLRGEVRSDIAAFVEKVGAMGRPNSGEDGRLLFALDATMSRQPTWDLACQLQAEMFRAIPKPSALQVQLLYFRGFGECRASKWVRDGEALATLMSRIDCRGGHTQIGKVFAHARSERAKQKIDAVIYVGDAIEENVDDLAEKAGQLGLLGLPLFIFQEGSDSRVEAAFRDFARLSKGAYARFDASAPGQLADLLKAVAAYAGGGKAALKLQSSAQARALLAQLP
;
A
#
# COMPACT_ATOMS: atom_id res chain seq x y z
N MET A 1 -51.84 8.46 -44.86
CA MET A 1 -50.62 7.63 -44.83
C MET A 1 -49.46 8.50 -45.30
N SER A 2 -48.30 8.37 -44.65
CA SER A 2 -47.01 9.07 -44.89
C SER A 2 -46.67 10.30 -44.03
N LEU A 3 -45.74 10.01 -43.13
CA LEU A 3 -44.72 10.84 -42.48
C LEU A 3 -44.04 11.89 -43.38
N ARG A 4 -43.44 12.88 -42.70
CA ARG A 4 -42.10 13.52 -42.89
C ARG A 4 -42.20 15.02 -42.53
N THR A 5 -41.23 15.78 -42.03
CA THR A 5 -39.89 15.64 -41.43
C THR A 5 -39.50 17.08 -41.00
N ILE A 6 -38.74 17.24 -39.92
CA ILE A 6 -38.14 18.52 -39.46
C ILE A 6 -36.96 18.91 -40.38
N PRO A 7 -36.60 20.21 -40.53
CA PRO A 7 -35.31 20.62 -39.95
C PRO A 7 -35.30 22.05 -39.37
N ALA A 8 -34.49 22.24 -38.32
CA ALA A 8 -34.06 23.55 -37.84
C ALA A 8 -32.53 23.61 -37.95
N GLY A 9 -32.02 24.63 -38.66
CA GLY A 9 -30.59 24.87 -38.86
C GLY A 9 -30.31 26.38 -38.92
N ALA A 10 -29.47 26.84 -38.00
CA ALA A 10 -29.14 28.24 -37.75
C ALA A 10 -28.09 28.80 -38.72
N THR A 11 -28.16 30.09 -39.02
CA THR A 11 -27.07 30.89 -39.60
C THR A 11 -27.12 32.34 -39.09
N SER A 12 -25.99 32.86 -38.58
CA SER A 12 -25.55 34.27 -38.68
C SER A 12 -24.30 34.52 -37.80
N GLY A 13 -23.15 34.88 -38.42
CA GLY A 13 -22.04 35.60 -37.76
C GLY A 13 -22.28 37.12 -37.78
N PRO A 14 -21.26 38.02 -37.82
CA PRO A 14 -19.85 37.96 -37.39
C PRO A 14 -19.36 39.28 -36.70
N LEU A 15 -18.02 39.38 -36.53
CA LEU A 15 -17.15 40.58 -36.65
C LEU A 15 -16.70 41.41 -35.41
N ALA A 16 -15.44 41.83 -35.52
CA ALA A 16 -14.53 42.44 -34.56
C ALA A 16 -14.55 43.98 -34.51
N ALA A 17 -13.97 44.57 -33.45
CA ALA A 17 -13.36 45.91 -33.53
C ALA A 17 -12.29 46.17 -32.43
N ARG A 18 -11.17 46.75 -32.86
CA ARG A 18 -10.08 47.41 -32.10
C ARG A 18 -10.55 48.85 -31.66
N ARG A 19 -9.91 49.74 -30.87
CA ARG A 19 -8.49 50.15 -30.71
C ARG A 19 -8.33 51.40 -29.77
N ARG A 20 -7.09 51.66 -29.24
CA ARG A 20 -6.42 52.93 -28.74
C ARG A 20 -6.76 53.40 -27.29
N GLY A 21 -5.87 53.83 -26.35
CA GLY A 21 -4.50 54.46 -26.29
C GLY A 21 -4.59 55.92 -25.76
N PRO A 22 -3.56 56.67 -25.24
CA PRO A 22 -2.17 56.39 -24.76
C PRO A 22 -1.77 57.11 -23.40
N HIS A 23 -0.52 56.99 -22.90
CA HIS A 23 0.28 58.08 -22.26
C HIS A 23 1.79 57.72 -22.02
N ILE A 24 2.66 58.60 -22.56
CA ILE A 24 4.09 59.02 -22.42
C ILE A 24 5.17 58.37 -21.49
N HIS A 25 6.42 58.54 -21.96
CA HIS A 25 7.80 58.04 -21.62
C HIS A 25 8.51 58.72 -20.39
N PRO A 26 9.66 58.22 -19.83
CA PRO A 26 10.98 58.18 -20.54
C PRO A 26 12.11 57.18 -20.12
N MET A 27 13.10 57.09 -21.04
CA MET A 27 14.57 56.90 -20.92
C MET A 27 15.27 55.63 -20.35
N ALA A 28 15.92 54.93 -21.30
CA ALA A 28 17.35 54.54 -21.38
C ALA A 28 18.00 53.60 -20.33
N LYS A 29 18.41 52.40 -20.76
CA LYS A 29 19.82 52.09 -21.13
C LYS A 29 19.97 50.69 -21.76
N ASP A 30 20.87 50.65 -22.74
CA ASP A 30 21.46 49.52 -23.46
C ASP A 30 21.68 48.24 -22.63
N SER A 31 21.46 47.05 -23.25
CA SER A 31 22.50 46.02 -23.47
C SER A 31 21.94 44.71 -24.07
N ARG A 32 22.67 44.18 -25.05
CA ARG A 32 22.48 42.96 -25.84
C ARG A 32 22.47 41.65 -25.00
N PRO A 33 21.98 40.51 -25.57
CA PRO A 33 21.53 39.35 -24.79
C PRO A 33 22.68 38.47 -24.31
N SER A 34 22.55 37.96 -23.08
CA SER A 34 23.45 36.96 -22.48
C SER A 34 22.85 35.55 -22.57
N PRO A 35 23.66 34.49 -22.73
CA PRO A 35 23.20 33.15 -23.05
C PRO A 35 22.60 32.43 -21.84
N THR A 36 21.56 31.64 -22.10
CA THR A 36 20.88 30.72 -21.18
C THR A 36 21.89 29.79 -20.51
N LYS A 37 22.04 29.88 -19.17
CA LYS A 37 22.77 28.89 -18.37
C LYS A 37 21.96 27.60 -18.33
N SER A 38 22.44 26.59 -19.05
CA SER A 38 22.11 25.19 -18.88
C SER A 38 22.38 24.74 -17.45
N ALA A 39 21.39 24.11 -16.81
CA ALA A 39 21.52 23.53 -15.48
C ALA A 39 22.51 22.36 -15.50
N THR A 40 23.59 22.48 -14.73
CA THR A 40 24.58 21.41 -14.51
C THR A 40 23.98 20.37 -13.57
N PRO A 41 24.08 19.06 -13.85
CA PRO A 41 23.67 18.03 -12.90
C PRO A 41 24.58 18.05 -11.66
N PRO A 42 24.06 17.82 -10.44
CA PRO A 42 24.82 17.95 -9.22
C PRO A 42 25.96 16.92 -9.16
N LEU A 43 27.09 17.35 -8.61
CA LEU A 43 28.29 16.53 -8.46
C LEU A 43 28.04 15.42 -7.42
N ARG A 44 28.60 14.23 -7.69
CA ARG A 44 28.49 12.99 -6.90
C ARG A 44 28.76 13.13 -5.38
N GLY A 45 29.36 14.24 -4.93
CA GLY A 45 29.61 14.56 -3.52
C GLY A 45 28.39 15.10 -2.77
N GLU A 46 27.60 16.00 -3.39
CA GLU A 46 26.38 16.58 -2.78
C GLU A 46 25.27 15.53 -2.64
N VAL A 47 25.12 14.67 -3.63
CA VAL A 47 24.17 13.54 -3.59
C VAL A 47 24.49 12.57 -2.44
N ARG A 48 25.78 12.39 -2.09
CA ARG A 48 26.18 11.54 -0.98
C ARG A 48 25.95 12.18 0.39
N SER A 49 26.15 13.50 0.53
CA SER A 49 25.83 14.21 1.78
C SER A 49 24.32 14.30 2.02
N ASP A 50 23.53 14.48 0.96
CA ASP A 50 22.07 14.54 1.05
C ASP A 50 21.47 13.19 1.42
N ILE A 51 22.04 12.09 0.91
CA ILE A 51 21.62 10.73 1.31
C ILE A 51 22.01 10.44 2.77
N ALA A 52 23.20 10.86 3.21
CA ALA A 52 23.63 10.67 4.60
C ALA A 52 22.76 11.47 5.59
N ALA A 53 22.51 12.75 5.29
CA ALA A 53 21.62 13.60 6.07
C ALA A 53 20.16 13.11 6.04
N PHE A 54 19.72 12.51 4.93
CA PHE A 54 18.42 11.86 4.79
C PHE A 54 18.31 10.59 5.65
N VAL A 55 19.33 9.73 5.65
CA VAL A 55 19.39 8.52 6.49
C VAL A 55 19.39 8.89 7.97
N GLU A 56 20.11 9.95 8.36
CA GLU A 56 20.14 10.45 9.73
C GLU A 56 18.80 11.06 10.15
N LYS A 57 18.17 11.84 9.28
CA LYS A 57 16.83 12.43 9.52
C LYS A 57 15.73 11.36 9.61
N VAL A 58 15.82 10.29 8.82
CA VAL A 58 14.90 9.15 8.89
C VAL A 58 15.14 8.31 10.15
N GLY A 59 16.40 8.14 10.57
CA GLY A 59 16.73 7.52 11.86
C GLY A 59 16.23 8.31 13.07
N ALA A 60 16.21 9.64 12.97
CA ALA A 60 15.72 10.54 14.02
C ALA A 60 14.18 10.70 14.06
N MET A 61 13.47 10.37 12.97
CA MET A 61 12.00 10.47 12.86
C MET A 61 11.25 9.19 13.23
N GLY A 62 11.94 8.17 13.79
CA GLY A 62 11.28 7.09 14.51
C GLY A 62 10.30 7.66 15.54
N ARG A 63 9.17 6.98 15.78
CA ARG A 63 8.18 7.42 16.78
C ARG A 63 8.91 7.83 18.08
N PRO A 64 8.50 8.89 18.80
CA PRO A 64 9.19 9.37 20.02
C PRO A 64 9.26 8.37 21.19
N ASN A 65 8.94 7.08 20.99
CA ASN A 65 8.92 6.01 21.99
C ASN A 65 9.12 4.59 21.44
N SER A 66 9.56 4.36 20.19
CA SER A 66 9.77 2.97 19.71
C SER A 66 11.23 2.54 19.85
N GLY A 67 11.63 2.20 21.08
CA GLY A 67 12.79 1.33 21.31
C GLY A 67 12.51 -0.14 20.94
N GLU A 68 11.31 -0.44 20.44
CA GLU A 68 10.84 -1.79 20.08
C GLU A 68 10.60 -1.91 18.57
N ASP A 69 10.98 -3.07 18.02
CA ASP A 69 10.79 -3.44 16.62
C ASP A 69 9.31 -3.38 16.22
N GLY A 70 9.00 -2.87 15.02
CA GLY A 70 7.63 -2.90 14.48
C GLY A 70 7.14 -4.34 14.34
N ARG A 71 5.88 -4.62 14.67
CA ARG A 71 5.32 -5.99 14.62
C ARG A 71 4.24 -6.10 13.55
N LEU A 72 4.43 -7.01 12.60
CA LEU A 72 3.56 -7.23 11.45
C LEU A 72 3.03 -8.67 11.43
N LEU A 73 1.71 -8.84 11.44
CA LEU A 73 1.10 -10.14 11.15
C LEU A 73 0.87 -10.25 9.64
N PHE A 74 1.51 -11.22 8.99
CA PHE A 74 1.35 -11.49 7.57
C PHE A 74 0.48 -12.74 7.38
N ALA A 75 -0.76 -12.55 6.96
CA ALA A 75 -1.74 -13.60 6.74
C ALA A 75 -1.95 -13.89 5.25
N LEU A 76 -1.85 -15.18 4.87
CA LEU A 76 -2.07 -15.63 3.50
C LEU A 76 -3.10 -16.77 3.44
N ASP A 77 -3.95 -16.72 2.43
CA ASP A 77 -4.76 -17.86 2.00
C ASP A 77 -3.86 -18.92 1.32
N ALA A 78 -3.81 -20.14 1.88
CA ALA A 78 -3.06 -21.28 1.35
C ALA A 78 -4.00 -22.36 0.78
N THR A 79 -5.12 -21.96 0.18
CA THR A 79 -6.02 -22.89 -0.50
C THR A 79 -5.48 -23.31 -1.89
N MET A 80 -5.83 -24.51 -2.37
CA MET A 80 -5.17 -25.14 -3.54
C MET A 80 -5.19 -24.31 -4.83
N SER A 81 -6.24 -23.53 -5.09
CA SER A 81 -6.29 -22.63 -6.26
C SER A 81 -5.33 -21.44 -6.17
N ARG A 82 -4.75 -21.17 -4.98
CA ARG A 82 -3.92 -20.00 -4.68
C ARG A 82 -2.43 -20.32 -4.66
N GLN A 83 -2.03 -21.51 -5.14
CA GLN A 83 -0.62 -21.88 -5.29
C GLN A 83 0.21 -20.79 -6.02
N PRO A 84 -0.26 -20.15 -7.11
CA PRO A 84 0.50 -19.08 -7.76
C PRO A 84 0.75 -17.87 -6.85
N THR A 85 -0.26 -17.43 -6.09
CA THR A 85 -0.11 -16.33 -5.13
C THR A 85 0.75 -16.70 -3.93
N TRP A 86 0.67 -17.95 -3.49
CA TRP A 86 1.57 -18.49 -2.47
C TRP A 86 3.03 -18.46 -2.94
N ASP A 87 3.30 -18.96 -4.15
CA ASP A 87 4.65 -18.99 -4.74
C ASP A 87 5.18 -17.57 -4.95
N LEU A 88 4.33 -16.65 -5.41
CA LEU A 88 4.65 -15.24 -5.55
C LEU A 88 5.02 -14.61 -4.19
N ALA A 89 4.20 -14.86 -3.17
CA ALA A 89 4.47 -14.38 -1.82
C ALA A 89 5.76 -14.98 -1.24
N CYS A 90 6.10 -16.23 -1.60
CA CYS A 90 7.36 -16.91 -1.26
C CYS A 90 8.59 -16.39 -2.03
N GLN A 91 8.41 -15.60 -3.08
CA GLN A 91 9.52 -14.91 -3.77
C GLN A 91 9.71 -13.48 -3.24
N LEU A 92 8.63 -12.82 -2.80
CA LEU A 92 8.60 -11.39 -2.52
C LEU A 92 8.66 -11.03 -1.03
N GLN A 93 8.50 -11.98 -0.11
CA GLN A 93 8.53 -11.75 1.34
C GLN A 93 9.82 -11.10 1.84
N ALA A 94 10.96 -11.40 1.21
CA ALA A 94 12.23 -10.77 1.56
C ALA A 94 12.22 -9.25 1.33
N GLU A 95 11.36 -8.76 0.43
CA GLU A 95 11.22 -7.34 0.14
C GLU A 95 10.69 -6.53 1.33
N MET A 96 9.88 -7.13 2.21
CA MET A 96 9.39 -6.47 3.44
C MET A 96 10.54 -5.98 4.32
N PHE A 97 11.59 -6.79 4.46
CA PHE A 97 12.74 -6.47 5.30
C PHE A 97 13.69 -5.45 4.65
N ARG A 98 13.65 -5.31 3.32
CA ARG A 98 14.45 -4.31 2.58
C ARG A 98 13.93 -2.88 2.74
N ALA A 99 12.65 -2.71 3.07
CA ALA A 99 12.03 -1.39 3.25
C ALA A 99 12.47 -0.69 4.56
N ILE A 100 13.28 -1.36 5.38
CA ILE A 100 13.57 -0.94 6.76
C ILE A 100 15.06 -0.69 6.91
N PRO A 101 15.49 0.51 7.38
CA PRO A 101 16.88 0.94 7.36
C PRO A 101 17.80 0.15 8.31
N LYS A 102 17.25 -0.67 9.20
CA LYS A 102 18.02 -1.54 10.11
C LYS A 102 17.44 -2.97 10.10
N PRO A 103 18.26 -4.02 9.92
CA PRO A 103 17.85 -5.45 9.93
C PRO A 103 17.22 -5.99 11.22
N SER A 104 16.78 -5.13 12.15
CA SER A 104 16.16 -5.54 13.41
C SER A 104 14.91 -4.73 13.75
N ALA A 105 14.42 -3.82 12.90
CA ALA A 105 13.27 -2.97 13.25
C ALA A 105 11.91 -3.54 12.81
N LEU A 106 11.84 -4.83 12.45
CA LEU A 106 10.60 -5.52 12.09
C LEU A 106 10.61 -6.98 12.57
N GLN A 107 9.52 -7.36 13.20
CA GLN A 107 9.17 -8.75 13.47
C GLN A 107 7.94 -9.11 12.67
N VAL A 108 7.99 -10.24 11.97
CA VAL A 108 6.88 -10.76 11.17
C VAL A 108 6.40 -12.09 11.75
N GLN A 109 5.10 -12.25 11.90
CA GLN A 109 4.49 -13.55 12.15
C GLN A 109 3.74 -13.98 10.89
N LEU A 110 4.07 -15.15 10.35
CA LEU A 110 3.30 -15.76 9.27
C LEU A 110 2.06 -16.43 9.88
N LEU A 111 0.90 -16.15 9.32
CA LEU A 111 -0.32 -16.88 9.57
C LEU A 111 -0.88 -17.39 8.25
N TYR A 112 -1.30 -18.64 8.22
CA TYR A 112 -1.96 -19.20 7.05
C TYR A 112 -3.14 -20.04 7.47
N PHE A 113 -4.05 -20.23 6.53
CA PHE A 113 -5.10 -21.23 6.65
C PHE A 113 -5.21 -22.05 5.37
N ARG A 114 -5.65 -23.30 5.53
CA ARG A 114 -5.91 -24.24 4.43
C ARG A 114 -6.85 -25.34 4.92
N GLY A 115 -7.31 -26.19 4.00
CA GLY A 115 -8.12 -27.34 4.39
C GLY A 115 -9.46 -26.95 5.01
N PHE A 116 -10.05 -27.89 5.76
CA PHE A 116 -11.33 -27.75 6.44
C PHE A 116 -11.17 -27.33 7.91
N GLY A 117 -10.31 -26.34 8.19
CA GLY A 117 -10.18 -25.78 9.54
C GLY A 117 -8.76 -25.60 10.07
N GLU A 118 -7.72 -25.92 9.28
CA GLU A 118 -6.34 -25.64 9.67
C GLU A 118 -6.07 -24.13 9.52
N CYS A 119 -5.76 -23.47 10.64
CA CYS A 119 -5.27 -22.10 10.69
C CYS A 119 -4.11 -22.07 11.67
N ARG A 120 -2.91 -21.76 11.20
CA ARG A 120 -1.67 -21.86 11.99
C ARG A 120 -0.87 -20.57 11.90
N ALA A 121 -0.25 -20.21 13.02
CA ALA A 121 0.68 -19.09 13.13
C ALA A 121 2.09 -19.60 13.42
N SER A 122 3.09 -19.00 12.79
CA SER A 122 4.50 -19.26 13.09
C SER A 122 4.95 -18.57 14.37
N LYS A 123 6.20 -18.80 14.76
CA LYS A 123 6.92 -17.88 15.64
C LYS A 123 7.13 -16.53 14.93
N TRP A 124 7.38 -15.48 15.70
CA TRP A 124 7.83 -14.20 15.18
C TRP A 124 9.26 -14.33 14.66
N VAL A 125 9.52 -13.87 13.43
CA VAL A 125 10.84 -13.87 12.78
C VAL A 125 11.30 -12.44 12.48
N ARG A 126 12.62 -12.23 12.41
CA ARG A 126 13.24 -10.90 12.27
C ARG A 126 13.93 -10.67 10.94
N ASP A 127 13.98 -11.69 10.09
CA ASP A 127 14.66 -11.64 8.81
C ASP A 127 13.87 -12.39 7.74
N GLY A 128 14.16 -12.04 6.48
CA GLY A 128 13.47 -12.60 5.32
C GLY A 128 13.79 -14.06 5.05
N GLU A 129 14.96 -14.55 5.45
CA GLU A 129 15.39 -15.94 5.20
C GLU A 129 14.64 -16.92 6.10
N ALA A 130 14.46 -16.56 7.37
CA ALA A 130 13.63 -17.31 8.31
C ALA A 130 12.17 -17.35 7.85
N LEU A 131 11.62 -16.22 7.36
CA LEU A 131 10.27 -16.19 6.80
C LEU A 131 10.16 -17.06 5.54
N ALA A 132 11.14 -16.99 4.63
CA ALA A 132 11.19 -17.83 3.44
C ALA A 132 11.21 -19.32 3.77
N THR A 133 12.00 -19.71 4.76
CA THR A 133 12.11 -21.10 5.23
C THR A 133 10.80 -21.61 5.84
N LEU A 134 10.02 -20.74 6.49
CA LEU A 134 8.69 -21.10 6.99
C LEU A 134 7.71 -21.29 5.83
N MET A 135 7.69 -20.37 4.88
CA MET A 135 6.75 -20.39 3.76
C MET A 135 7.02 -21.56 2.81
N SER A 136 8.28 -21.95 2.58
CA SER A 136 8.63 -23.07 1.69
C SER A 136 8.17 -24.45 2.16
N ARG A 137 7.77 -24.58 3.43
CA ARG A 137 7.31 -25.84 4.04
C ARG A 137 5.79 -26.02 4.02
N ILE A 138 5.06 -25.07 3.43
CA ILE A 138 3.60 -25.05 3.44
C ILE A 138 3.09 -25.28 2.02
N ASP A 139 2.47 -26.44 1.84
CA ASP A 139 1.73 -26.84 0.65
C ASP A 139 0.29 -26.30 0.67
N CYS A 140 -0.19 -25.79 -0.46
CA CYS A 140 -1.58 -25.34 -0.58
C CYS A 140 -2.55 -26.54 -0.63
N ARG A 141 -3.71 -26.43 0.04
CA ARG A 141 -4.69 -27.54 0.12
C ARG A 141 -6.11 -27.04 -0.11
N GLY A 142 -6.96 -27.85 -0.76
CA GLY A 142 -8.36 -27.49 -0.96
C GLY A 142 -9.07 -27.25 0.38
N GLY A 143 -9.90 -26.23 0.48
CA GLY A 143 -10.52 -25.80 1.73
C GLY A 143 -11.38 -24.57 1.58
N HIS A 144 -11.89 -24.06 2.70
CA HIS A 144 -12.67 -22.82 2.77
C HIS A 144 -11.84 -21.68 3.38
N THR A 145 -12.24 -20.45 3.10
CA THR A 145 -11.71 -19.25 3.76
C THR A 145 -11.90 -19.32 5.28
N GLN A 146 -10.90 -18.80 6.00
CA GLN A 146 -10.88 -18.75 7.47
C GLN A 146 -10.38 -17.39 7.97
N ILE A 147 -10.78 -16.31 7.29
CA ILE A 147 -10.55 -14.90 7.62
C ILE A 147 -11.00 -14.62 9.05
N GLY A 148 -12.12 -15.21 9.49
CA GLY A 148 -12.61 -15.03 10.84
C GLY A 148 -11.62 -15.50 11.91
N LYS A 149 -10.82 -16.54 11.61
CA LYS A 149 -9.74 -17.01 12.49
C LYS A 149 -8.50 -16.12 12.42
N VAL A 150 -8.18 -15.57 11.24
CA VAL A 150 -7.11 -14.57 11.06
C VAL A 150 -7.36 -13.37 11.97
N PHE A 151 -8.57 -12.78 11.91
CA PHE A 151 -8.92 -11.61 12.70
C PHE A 151 -8.95 -11.92 14.21
N ALA A 152 -9.46 -13.09 14.59
CA ALA A 152 -9.43 -13.53 15.99
C ALA A 152 -8.01 -13.71 16.53
N HIS A 153 -7.10 -14.28 15.73
CA HIS A 153 -5.68 -14.42 16.08
C HIS A 153 -5.00 -13.07 16.21
N ALA A 154 -5.22 -12.15 15.26
CA ALA A 154 -4.69 -10.79 15.30
C ALA A 154 -5.10 -10.06 16.59
N ARG A 155 -6.38 -10.18 16.99
CA ARG A 155 -6.90 -9.64 18.24
C ARG A 155 -6.21 -10.23 19.47
N SER A 156 -6.04 -11.56 19.49
CA SER A 156 -5.39 -12.28 20.59
C SER A 156 -3.92 -11.88 20.74
N GLU A 157 -3.16 -11.82 19.64
CA GLU A 157 -1.77 -11.39 19.68
C GLU A 157 -1.63 -9.92 20.09
N ARG A 158 -2.54 -9.04 19.63
CA ARG A 158 -2.55 -7.62 20.00
C ARG A 158 -2.78 -7.41 21.49
N ALA A 159 -3.53 -8.30 22.15
CA ALA A 159 -3.73 -8.26 23.60
C ALA A 159 -2.49 -8.69 24.39
N LYS A 160 -1.61 -9.51 23.80
CA LYS A 160 -0.36 -9.95 24.43
C LYS A 160 0.75 -8.90 24.29
N GLN A 161 0.91 -8.38 23.09
CA GLN A 161 1.91 -7.37 22.76
C GLN A 161 1.45 -6.59 21.54
N LYS A 162 1.82 -5.30 21.48
CA LYS A 162 1.47 -4.43 20.35
C LYS A 162 1.84 -5.07 19.00
N ILE A 163 0.90 -5.03 18.06
CA ILE A 163 1.11 -5.32 16.63
C ILE A 163 0.78 -4.03 15.89
N ASP A 164 1.60 -3.59 14.95
CA ASP A 164 1.43 -2.32 14.26
C ASP A 164 0.50 -2.42 13.05
N ALA A 165 0.46 -3.57 12.38
CA ALA A 165 -0.41 -3.81 11.23
C ALA A 165 -0.66 -5.31 11.00
N VAL A 166 -1.74 -5.62 10.30
CA VAL A 166 -2.00 -6.94 9.70
C VAL A 166 -2.02 -6.77 8.19
N ILE A 167 -1.32 -7.64 7.46
CA ILE A 167 -1.54 -7.83 6.03
C ILE A 167 -2.39 -9.09 5.87
N TYR A 168 -3.43 -9.01 5.05
CA TYR A 168 -4.17 -10.18 4.60
C TYR A 168 -4.18 -10.23 3.06
N VAL A 169 -3.80 -11.38 2.50
CA VAL A 169 -3.83 -11.63 1.05
C VAL A 169 -4.77 -12.79 0.75
N GLY A 170 -5.72 -12.54 -0.15
CA GLY A 170 -6.72 -13.53 -0.59
C GLY A 170 -7.61 -12.96 -1.70
N ASP A 171 -8.48 -13.78 -2.27
CA ASP A 171 -9.30 -13.47 -3.44
C ASP A 171 -10.78 -13.88 -3.29
N ALA A 172 -11.12 -14.57 -2.20
CA ALA A 172 -12.47 -15.07 -1.94
C ALA A 172 -12.92 -14.88 -0.50
N ILE A 173 -14.23 -15.02 -0.32
CA ILE A 173 -14.92 -15.03 0.97
C ILE A 173 -16.06 -16.05 0.86
N GLU A 174 -16.00 -17.11 1.67
CA GLU A 174 -17.12 -18.05 1.86
C GLU A 174 -17.76 -17.92 3.26
N GLU A 175 -17.11 -17.18 4.16
CA GLU A 175 -17.63 -16.86 5.50
C GLU A 175 -18.71 -15.76 5.49
N ASN A 176 -19.48 -15.63 6.57
CA ASN A 176 -20.46 -14.56 6.72
C ASN A 176 -19.76 -13.19 6.81
N VAL A 177 -20.10 -12.29 5.88
CA VAL A 177 -19.47 -10.97 5.74
C VAL A 177 -19.76 -10.05 6.93
N ASP A 178 -20.96 -10.11 7.52
CA ASP A 178 -21.34 -9.26 8.66
C ASP A 178 -20.53 -9.63 9.91
N ASP A 179 -20.35 -10.93 10.16
CA ASP A 179 -19.51 -11.43 11.26
C ASP A 179 -18.04 -11.01 11.10
N LEU A 180 -17.54 -11.00 9.86
CA LEU A 180 -16.19 -10.54 9.54
C LEU A 180 -16.05 -9.02 9.69
N ALA A 181 -17.06 -8.26 9.29
CA ALA A 181 -17.11 -6.81 9.44
C ALA A 181 -17.08 -6.41 10.93
N GLU A 182 -17.84 -7.09 11.78
CA GLU A 182 -17.82 -6.87 13.23
C GLU A 182 -16.41 -7.07 13.79
N LYS A 183 -15.77 -8.19 13.45
CA LYS A 183 -14.39 -8.48 13.88
C LYS A 183 -13.39 -7.44 13.38
N ALA A 184 -13.50 -7.00 12.12
CA ALA A 184 -12.66 -5.93 11.57
C ALA A 184 -12.84 -4.60 12.32
N GLY A 185 -14.08 -4.26 12.68
CA GLY A 185 -14.40 -3.10 13.51
C GLY A 185 -13.77 -3.18 14.91
N GLN A 186 -13.81 -4.35 15.56
CA GLN A 186 -13.13 -4.57 16.83
C GLN A 186 -11.61 -4.32 16.73
N LEU A 187 -10.95 -4.75 15.64
CA LEU A 187 -9.54 -4.44 15.39
C LEU A 187 -9.29 -2.93 15.23
N GLY A 188 -10.21 -2.21 14.56
CA GLY A 188 -10.16 -0.75 14.43
C GLY A 188 -10.26 0.00 15.75
N LEU A 189 -11.08 -0.49 16.69
CA LEU A 189 -11.16 0.05 18.06
C LEU A 189 -9.86 -0.17 18.84
N LEU A 190 -9.18 -1.29 18.60
CA LEU A 190 -7.86 -1.59 19.17
C LEU A 190 -6.71 -0.81 18.49
N GLY A 191 -6.99 -0.08 17.41
CA GLY A 191 -5.97 0.59 16.61
C GLY A 191 -5.03 -0.41 15.91
N LEU A 192 -5.57 -1.52 15.41
CA LEU A 192 -4.86 -2.49 14.58
C LEU A 192 -5.41 -2.46 13.13
N PRO A 193 -4.74 -1.74 12.22
CA PRO A 193 -5.21 -1.62 10.84
C PRO A 193 -5.00 -2.91 10.03
N LEU A 194 -6.00 -3.26 9.21
CA LEU A 194 -5.91 -4.31 8.20
C LEU A 194 -5.50 -3.71 6.84
N PHE A 195 -4.38 -4.17 6.31
CA PHE A 195 -3.99 -3.95 4.92
C PHE A 195 -4.40 -5.19 4.11
N ILE A 196 -5.44 -5.05 3.29
CA ILE A 196 -6.03 -6.18 2.56
C ILE A 196 -5.66 -6.10 1.09
N PHE A 197 -5.00 -7.13 0.59
CA PHE A 197 -4.53 -7.24 -0.78
C PHE A 197 -5.30 -8.33 -1.52
N GLN A 198 -6.15 -7.91 -2.45
CA GLN A 198 -6.95 -8.83 -3.25
C GLN A 198 -6.21 -9.26 -4.50
N GLU A 199 -6.10 -10.57 -4.71
CA GLU A 199 -5.77 -11.11 -6.02
C GLU A 199 -7.04 -11.18 -6.88
N GLY A 200 -6.95 -10.82 -8.15
CA GLY A 200 -8.08 -10.91 -9.09
C GLY A 200 -9.09 -9.77 -8.91
N SER A 201 -10.29 -9.93 -9.49
CA SER A 201 -11.23 -8.80 -9.71
C SER A 201 -12.69 -9.09 -9.35
N ASP A 202 -12.97 -10.09 -8.49
CA ASP A 202 -14.35 -10.31 -8.01
C ASP A 202 -14.82 -9.08 -7.20
N SER A 203 -15.82 -8.38 -7.75
CA SER A 203 -16.36 -7.15 -7.19
C SER A 203 -17.11 -7.35 -5.87
N ARG A 204 -17.65 -8.54 -5.62
CA ARG A 204 -18.34 -8.86 -4.35
C ARG A 204 -17.32 -8.98 -3.22
N VAL A 205 -16.21 -9.65 -3.50
CA VAL A 205 -15.08 -9.76 -2.57
C VAL A 205 -14.45 -8.39 -2.33
N GLU A 206 -14.27 -7.60 -3.40
CA GLU A 206 -13.73 -6.24 -3.31
C GLU A 206 -14.55 -5.36 -2.35
N ALA A 207 -15.88 -5.38 -2.46
CA ALA A 207 -16.74 -4.58 -1.58
C ALA A 207 -16.52 -4.92 -0.09
N ALA A 208 -16.55 -6.21 0.25
CA ALA A 208 -16.34 -6.68 1.61
C ALA A 208 -14.93 -6.36 2.13
N PHE A 209 -13.89 -6.62 1.35
CA PHE A 209 -12.50 -6.32 1.73
C PHE A 209 -12.25 -4.83 1.94
N ARG A 210 -12.82 -3.96 1.09
CA ARG A 210 -12.75 -2.51 1.30
C ARG A 210 -13.42 -2.10 2.61
N ASP A 211 -14.56 -2.71 2.93
CA ASP A 211 -15.25 -2.44 4.19
C ASP A 211 -14.43 -2.90 5.41
N PHE A 212 -13.83 -4.09 5.38
CA PHE A 212 -12.98 -4.56 6.47
C PHE A 212 -11.76 -3.65 6.67
N ALA A 213 -11.11 -3.23 5.58
CA ALA A 213 -10.00 -2.28 5.63
C ALA A 213 -10.44 -0.94 6.24
N ARG A 214 -11.57 -0.38 5.79
CA ARG A 214 -12.13 0.87 6.32
C ARG A 214 -12.47 0.78 7.80
N LEU A 215 -13.18 -0.28 8.22
CA LEU A 215 -13.61 -0.50 9.61
C LEU A 215 -12.41 -0.63 10.56
N SER A 216 -11.35 -1.29 10.11
CA SER A 216 -10.10 -1.42 10.87
C SER A 216 -9.18 -0.19 10.80
N LYS A 217 -9.54 0.84 10.01
CA LYS A 217 -8.72 2.04 9.72
C LYS A 217 -7.42 1.72 8.95
N GLY A 218 -7.43 0.65 8.17
CA GLY A 218 -6.37 0.25 7.26
C GLY A 218 -6.65 0.64 5.82
N ALA A 219 -6.14 -0.16 4.87
CA ALA A 219 -6.21 0.16 3.45
C ALA A 219 -6.40 -1.10 2.60
N TYR A 220 -7.04 -0.93 1.45
CA TYR A 220 -7.25 -1.99 0.48
C TYR A 220 -6.43 -1.73 -0.78
N ALA A 221 -5.90 -2.79 -1.38
CA ALA A 221 -5.37 -2.76 -2.73
C ALA A 221 -5.73 -4.03 -3.49
N ARG A 222 -5.84 -3.90 -4.80
CA ARG A 222 -5.89 -5.04 -5.72
C ARG A 222 -4.49 -5.23 -6.31
N PHE A 223 -4.13 -6.47 -6.58
CA PHE A 223 -2.95 -6.81 -7.37
C PHE A 223 -3.26 -7.94 -8.34
N ASP A 224 -2.37 -8.13 -9.30
CA ASP A 224 -2.42 -9.21 -10.29
C ASP A 224 -1.17 -10.07 -10.11
N ALA A 225 -1.32 -11.40 -10.07
CA ALA A 225 -0.22 -12.33 -9.93
C ALA A 225 0.79 -12.23 -11.10
N SER A 226 0.36 -11.74 -12.26
CA SER A 226 1.24 -11.42 -13.40
C SER A 226 2.13 -10.18 -13.17
N ALA A 227 1.90 -9.43 -12.09
CA ALA A 227 2.62 -8.20 -11.75
C ALA A 227 3.27 -8.27 -10.35
N PRO A 228 4.28 -9.15 -10.14
CA PRO A 228 5.00 -9.33 -8.87
C PRO A 228 5.44 -8.03 -8.21
N GLY A 229 5.91 -7.07 -9.01
CA GLY A 229 6.38 -5.78 -8.51
C GLY A 229 5.32 -5.01 -7.72
N GLN A 230 4.04 -5.15 -8.07
CA GLN A 230 2.96 -4.48 -7.34
C GLN A 230 2.80 -5.04 -5.93
N LEU A 231 2.78 -6.37 -5.77
CA LEU A 231 2.70 -6.99 -4.46
C LEU A 231 3.95 -6.68 -3.63
N ALA A 232 5.14 -6.70 -4.25
CA ALA A 232 6.38 -6.31 -3.58
C ALA A 232 6.32 -4.88 -3.02
N ASP A 233 5.83 -3.93 -3.82
CA ASP A 233 5.69 -2.52 -3.40
C ASP A 233 4.64 -2.33 -2.30
N LEU A 234 3.54 -3.09 -2.35
CA LEU A 234 2.54 -3.12 -1.28
C LEU A 234 3.11 -3.66 0.03
N LEU A 235 3.84 -4.78 -0.03
CA LEU A 235 4.50 -5.40 1.13
C LEU A 235 5.54 -4.48 1.75
N LYS A 236 6.39 -3.83 0.94
CA LYS A 236 7.36 -2.81 1.38
C LYS A 236 6.68 -1.64 2.08
N ALA A 237 5.60 -1.14 1.50
CA ALA A 237 4.84 -0.02 2.05
C ALA A 237 4.30 -0.32 3.45
N VAL A 238 3.72 -1.51 3.64
CA VAL A 238 3.17 -1.89 4.95
C VAL A 238 4.27 -2.23 5.95
N ALA A 239 5.39 -2.81 5.53
CA ALA A 239 6.55 -3.00 6.40
C ALA A 239 7.11 -1.66 6.91
N ALA A 240 7.23 -0.65 6.03
CA ALA A 240 7.60 0.70 6.43
C ALA A 240 6.57 1.31 7.41
N TYR A 241 5.27 1.12 7.15
CA TYR A 241 4.21 1.53 8.08
C TYR A 241 4.31 0.82 9.44
N ALA A 242 4.62 -0.48 9.49
CA ALA A 242 4.77 -1.21 10.73
C ALA A 242 5.97 -0.70 11.54
N GLY A 243 7.10 -0.41 10.88
CA GLY A 243 8.31 0.09 11.53
C GLY A 243 8.25 1.55 11.98
N GLY A 244 7.55 2.43 11.26
CA GLY A 244 7.58 3.88 11.53
C GLY A 244 6.26 4.62 11.35
N GLY A 245 5.15 3.90 11.24
CA GLY A 245 3.81 4.47 11.05
C GLY A 245 3.66 5.22 9.73
N LYS A 246 2.69 6.16 9.70
CA LYS A 246 2.38 6.97 8.50
C LYS A 246 3.56 7.81 8.02
N ALA A 247 4.44 8.25 8.92
CA ALA A 247 5.62 9.02 8.56
C ALA A 247 6.58 8.20 7.69
N ALA A 248 6.87 6.96 8.07
CA ALA A 248 7.70 6.07 7.27
C ALA A 248 7.01 5.65 5.96
N LEU A 249 5.70 5.42 5.96
CA LEU A 249 4.95 5.15 4.73
C LEU A 249 5.01 6.32 3.74
N LYS A 250 4.94 7.56 4.21
CA LYS A 250 5.06 8.78 3.37
C LYS A 250 6.39 8.89 2.62
N LEU A 251 7.45 8.27 3.13
CA LEU A 251 8.77 8.27 2.50
C LEU A 251 8.86 7.29 1.33
N GLN A 252 7.91 6.36 1.21
CA GLN A 252 7.86 5.43 0.10
C GLN A 252 7.35 6.14 -1.16
N SER A 253 8.04 5.93 -2.28
CA SER A 253 7.78 6.64 -3.54
C SER A 253 6.91 5.85 -4.54
N SER A 254 6.59 4.60 -4.24
CA SER A 254 5.77 3.76 -5.14
C SER A 254 4.34 4.28 -5.25
N ALA A 255 3.69 4.02 -6.39
CA ALA A 255 2.29 4.38 -6.58
C ALA A 255 1.39 3.66 -5.57
N GLN A 256 1.72 2.41 -5.26
CA GLN A 256 1.07 1.54 -4.30
C GLN A 256 1.13 2.15 -2.89
N ALA A 257 2.30 2.61 -2.44
CA ALA A 257 2.43 3.24 -1.14
C ALA A 257 1.59 4.52 -1.02
N ARG A 258 1.59 5.37 -2.06
CA ARG A 258 0.74 6.57 -2.10
C ARG A 258 -0.76 6.22 -2.05
N ALA A 259 -1.17 5.18 -2.78
CA ALA A 259 -2.56 4.72 -2.81
C ALA A 259 -3.01 4.15 -1.46
N LEU A 260 -2.14 3.41 -0.75
CA LEU A 260 -2.43 2.94 0.60
C LEU A 260 -2.51 4.11 1.58
N LEU A 261 -1.55 5.04 1.53
CA LEU A 261 -1.49 6.20 2.42
C LEU A 261 -2.75 7.07 2.32
N ALA A 262 -3.28 7.28 1.11
CA ALA A 262 -4.48 8.09 0.87
C ALA A 262 -5.75 7.53 1.52
N GLN A 263 -5.76 6.24 1.90
CA GLN A 263 -6.90 5.59 2.55
C GLN A 263 -6.83 5.62 4.08
N LEU A 264 -5.65 5.88 4.65
CA LEU A 264 -5.48 5.91 6.10
C LEU A 264 -6.05 7.23 6.67
N PRO A 265 -6.62 7.23 7.90
CA PRO A 265 -7.30 8.40 8.48
C PRO A 265 -6.37 9.52 8.96
#